data_AF-A0A2E3FK47-F1
#
_entry.id   AF-A0A2E3FK47-F1
#
_cell.length_a   1.000
_cell.length_b   1.000
_cell.length_c   1.000
_cell.angle_alpha   90.00
_cell.angle_beta   90.00
_cell.angle_gamma   90.00
#
_symmetry.space_group_name_H-M   'P 1'
#
loop_
_entity.id
_entity.type
_entity.pdbx_description
1 polymer ?
#
loop_
_entity_poly.entity_id
_entity_poly.type
_entity_poly.pdbx_seq_one_letter_code
_entity_poly.pdbx_strand_id
1 'polypeptide(L)'
;MADLDKQQQDTQEYYGNYPNFRVASGIKIPDGDFKGEYVDYSVTTDNLQGMAWYKNGQHKLVVNNCSYEYLGEDNSEEEMSKIILAKNGNIKIEAKNGDIELHARNITLDADEEVKILGDKIFHNCTIMNLKSTNCNVLSRQNLTMAGQFTDVLGAASVNLDTMDTAPRARYAGSIMTVLNNKIKSFFEDMA
;
A
#
# COMPACT_ATOMS: atom_id res chain seq x y z
N MET A 1 -10.02 -53.63 -8.30
CA MET A 1 -10.13 -52.15 -8.30
C MET A 1 -9.23 -51.52 -9.37
N ALA A 2 -9.14 -52.09 -10.59
CA ALA A 2 -8.15 -51.67 -11.59
C ALA A 2 -8.73 -51.15 -12.92
N ASP A 3 -10.05 -50.90 -12.98
CA ASP A 3 -10.72 -50.52 -14.24
C ASP A 3 -11.50 -49.19 -14.18
N LEU A 4 -11.21 -48.31 -13.21
CA LEU A 4 -11.79 -46.96 -13.16
C LEU A 4 -10.90 -45.88 -13.83
N ASP A 5 -9.69 -46.23 -14.30
CA ASP A 5 -8.67 -45.28 -14.76
C ASP A 5 -8.40 -45.30 -16.29
N LYS A 6 -9.25 -45.95 -17.10
CA LYS A 6 -9.10 -45.88 -18.56
C LYS A 6 -9.90 -44.70 -19.11
N GLN A 7 -9.24 -43.54 -19.18
CA GLN A 7 -9.72 -42.37 -19.93
C GLN A 7 -10.05 -42.77 -21.37
N GLN A 8 -11.29 -42.49 -21.80
CA GLN A 8 -11.68 -42.59 -23.21
C GLN A 8 -11.43 -41.25 -23.92
N GLN A 9 -11.23 -41.30 -25.23
CA GLN A 9 -10.82 -40.17 -26.07
C GLN A 9 -11.82 -38.98 -26.05
N ASP A 10 -13.04 -39.22 -25.54
CA ASP A 10 -14.17 -38.29 -25.47
C ASP A 10 -14.51 -37.80 -24.05
N THR A 11 -13.89 -38.36 -23.00
CA THR A 11 -14.08 -37.84 -21.63
C THR A 11 -13.32 -36.52 -21.44
N GLN A 12 -14.01 -35.41 -21.72
CA GLN A 12 -13.53 -34.03 -21.48
C GLN A 12 -13.60 -33.60 -20.00
N GLU A 13 -14.24 -34.42 -19.16
CA GLU A 13 -14.38 -34.20 -17.72
C GLU A 13 -13.69 -35.34 -16.97
N TYR A 14 -13.02 -34.99 -15.87
CA TYR A 14 -12.41 -35.94 -14.97
C TYR A 14 -12.79 -35.58 -13.53
N TYR A 15 -13.16 -36.60 -12.76
CA TYR A 15 -13.42 -36.48 -11.33
C TYR A 15 -12.86 -37.70 -10.61
N GLY A 16 -11.87 -37.50 -9.75
CA GLY A 16 -11.29 -38.51 -8.88
C GLY A 16 -11.53 -38.14 -7.42
N ASN A 17 -12.13 -39.03 -6.65
CA ASN A 17 -12.25 -38.88 -5.20
C ASN A 17 -11.29 -39.83 -4.51
N TYR A 18 -10.40 -39.28 -3.69
CA TYR A 18 -9.35 -40.00 -2.99
C TYR A 18 -9.50 -39.76 -1.48
N PRO A 19 -8.89 -40.59 -0.63
CA PRO A 19 -8.86 -40.31 0.80
C PRO A 19 -8.29 -38.92 1.08
N ASN A 20 -9.11 -38.04 1.66
CA ASN A 20 -8.79 -36.67 2.07
C ASN A 20 -8.71 -35.61 0.95
N PHE A 21 -8.85 -35.97 -0.32
CA PHE A 21 -8.82 -35.00 -1.42
C PHE A 21 -9.55 -35.46 -2.67
N ARG A 22 -9.92 -34.49 -3.51
CA ARG A 22 -10.52 -34.69 -4.82
C ARG A 22 -9.71 -33.98 -5.89
N VAL A 23 -9.69 -34.56 -7.09
CA VAL A 23 -9.10 -33.99 -8.29
C VAL A 23 -10.21 -33.83 -9.32
N ALA A 24 -10.32 -32.65 -9.93
CA ALA A 24 -11.33 -32.37 -10.94
C ALA A 24 -10.76 -31.57 -12.11
N SER A 25 -11.23 -31.88 -13.32
CA SER A 25 -10.91 -31.20 -14.58
C SER A 25 -12.12 -31.23 -15.51
N GLY A 26 -12.34 -30.17 -16.28
CA GLY A 26 -13.43 -30.07 -17.25
C GLY A 26 -14.82 -29.86 -16.65
N ILE A 27 -14.96 -29.80 -15.32
CA ILE A 27 -16.25 -29.67 -14.64
C ILE A 27 -16.68 -28.21 -14.57
N LYS A 28 -17.95 -27.95 -14.88
CA LYS A 28 -18.57 -26.63 -14.69
C LYS A 28 -18.87 -26.36 -13.22
N ILE A 29 -18.48 -25.19 -12.72
CA ILE A 29 -18.66 -24.79 -11.33
C ILE A 29 -20.14 -24.45 -11.08
N PRO A 30 -20.83 -25.19 -10.19
CA PRO A 30 -22.26 -25.02 -10.00
C PRO A 30 -22.61 -23.79 -9.16
N ASP A 31 -21.72 -23.36 -8.25
CA ASP A 31 -21.96 -22.25 -7.33
C ASP A 31 -20.68 -21.64 -6.75
N GLY A 32 -20.79 -20.47 -6.11
CA GLY A 32 -19.70 -19.78 -5.43
C GLY A 32 -18.85 -18.87 -6.33
N ASP A 33 -17.64 -18.55 -5.86
CA ASP A 33 -16.67 -17.77 -6.63
C ASP A 33 -16.36 -18.52 -7.93
N PHE A 34 -16.59 -17.89 -9.08
CA PHE A 34 -16.47 -18.47 -10.43
C PHE A 34 -17.60 -19.40 -10.87
N LYS A 35 -18.80 -19.32 -10.26
CA LYS A 35 -20.00 -19.98 -10.78
C LYS A 35 -20.15 -19.80 -12.29
N GLY A 36 -20.37 -20.91 -13.00
CA GLY A 36 -20.55 -20.93 -14.46
C GLY A 36 -19.25 -21.12 -15.25
N GLU A 37 -18.09 -20.94 -14.63
CA GLU A 37 -16.79 -21.23 -15.24
C GLU A 37 -16.49 -22.73 -15.24
N TYR A 38 -15.51 -23.13 -16.05
CA TYR A 38 -15.01 -24.51 -16.12
C TYR A 38 -13.66 -24.62 -15.42
N VAL A 39 -13.52 -25.64 -14.58
CA VAL A 39 -12.24 -26.03 -14.00
C VAL A 39 -11.37 -26.61 -15.11
N ASP A 40 -10.14 -26.12 -15.24
CA ASP A 40 -9.12 -26.72 -16.11
C ASP A 40 -8.41 -27.84 -15.34
N TYR A 41 -7.92 -27.52 -14.14
CA TYR A 41 -7.40 -28.50 -13.20
C TYR A 41 -7.58 -28.01 -11.76
N SER A 42 -7.97 -28.90 -10.85
CA SER A 42 -8.05 -28.58 -9.43
C SER A 42 -7.70 -29.78 -8.57
N VAL A 43 -7.10 -29.49 -7.41
CA VAL A 43 -6.94 -30.43 -6.30
C VAL A 43 -7.45 -29.74 -5.05
N THR A 44 -8.40 -30.37 -4.36
CA THR A 44 -9.02 -29.81 -3.16
C THR A 44 -9.11 -30.88 -2.08
N THR A 45 -8.73 -30.54 -0.86
CA THR A 45 -8.86 -31.41 0.31
C THR A 45 -10.30 -31.45 0.83
N ASP A 46 -10.62 -32.40 1.69
CA ASP A 46 -11.93 -32.49 2.35
C ASP A 46 -12.21 -31.26 3.25
N ASN A 47 -11.15 -30.57 3.69
CA ASN A 47 -11.23 -29.32 4.45
C ASN A 47 -11.37 -28.07 3.56
N LEU A 48 -11.67 -28.24 2.27
CA LEU A 48 -11.89 -27.18 1.28
C LEU A 48 -10.67 -26.27 1.04
N GLN A 49 -9.46 -26.78 1.27
CA GLN A 49 -8.20 -26.12 0.91
C GLN A 49 -7.62 -26.73 -0.35
N GLY A 50 -6.93 -25.94 -1.16
CA GLY A 50 -6.33 -26.44 -2.39
C GLY A 50 -6.07 -25.36 -3.43
N MET A 51 -5.78 -25.82 -4.64
CA MET A 51 -5.47 -24.97 -5.79
C MET A 51 -6.32 -25.37 -6.98
N ALA A 52 -6.75 -24.38 -7.75
CA ALA A 52 -7.55 -24.57 -8.96
C ALA A 52 -7.14 -23.57 -10.05
N TRP A 53 -7.00 -24.09 -11.26
CA TRP A 53 -6.90 -23.32 -12.49
C TRP A 53 -8.20 -23.47 -13.27
N TYR A 54 -8.64 -22.39 -13.90
CA TYR A 54 -9.89 -22.31 -14.64
C TYR A 54 -9.63 -22.02 -16.12
N LYS A 55 -10.52 -22.47 -17.01
CA LYS A 55 -10.35 -22.32 -18.47
C LYS A 55 -10.26 -20.87 -18.96
N ASN A 56 -10.76 -19.92 -18.16
CA ASN A 56 -10.65 -18.49 -18.43
C ASN A 56 -9.29 -17.88 -18.03
N GLY A 57 -8.34 -18.70 -17.55
CA GLY A 57 -6.99 -18.30 -17.16
C GLY A 57 -6.83 -17.88 -15.69
N GLN A 58 -7.90 -17.98 -14.88
CA GLN A 58 -7.83 -17.64 -13.45
C GLN A 58 -7.20 -18.77 -12.63
N HIS A 59 -6.55 -18.39 -11.53
CA HIS A 59 -6.03 -19.31 -10.52
C HIS A 59 -6.58 -18.91 -9.14
N LYS A 60 -7.01 -19.90 -8.35
CA LYS A 60 -7.42 -19.72 -6.96
C LYS A 60 -6.64 -20.68 -6.06
N LEU A 61 -5.95 -20.12 -5.07
CA LEU A 61 -5.31 -20.84 -3.98
C LEU A 61 -6.08 -20.55 -2.69
N VAL A 62 -6.51 -21.60 -1.99
CA VAL A 62 -7.20 -21.51 -0.70
C VAL A 62 -6.39 -22.24 0.36
N VAL A 63 -5.98 -21.50 1.39
CA VAL A 63 -5.26 -22.02 2.56
C VAL A 63 -5.94 -21.49 3.82
N ASN A 64 -6.44 -22.37 4.68
CA ASN A 64 -7.33 -21.95 5.78
C ASN A 64 -6.59 -21.32 6.96
N ASN A 65 -5.29 -21.64 7.13
CA ASN A 65 -4.48 -21.14 8.24
C ASN A 65 -3.35 -20.23 7.74
N CYS A 66 -2.30 -20.81 7.16
CA CYS A 66 -1.13 -20.08 6.67
C CYS A 66 -0.58 -20.74 5.41
N SER A 67 -0.36 -19.95 4.36
CA SER A 67 0.45 -20.36 3.21
C SER A 67 1.92 -20.10 3.54
N TYR A 68 2.64 -21.13 3.95
CA TYR A 68 4.09 -21.05 4.21
C TYR A 68 4.85 -21.46 2.95
N GLU A 69 5.60 -20.52 2.38
CA GLU A 69 6.42 -20.73 1.19
C GLU A 69 7.89 -20.71 1.55
N TYR A 70 8.52 -21.88 1.58
CA TYR A 70 9.98 -22.03 1.71
C TYR A 70 10.60 -22.16 0.34
N LEU A 71 11.46 -21.21 -0.05
CA LEU A 71 11.93 -21.04 -1.42
C LEU A 71 13.43 -20.76 -1.43
N GLY A 72 14.11 -21.26 -2.47
CA GLY A 72 15.51 -20.96 -2.73
C GLY A 72 16.53 -21.71 -1.87
N GLU A 73 16.18 -22.89 -1.35
CA GLU A 73 17.09 -23.72 -0.55
C GLU A 73 18.43 -24.00 -1.25
N ASP A 74 18.38 -24.27 -2.55
CA ASP A 74 19.56 -24.53 -3.38
C ASP A 74 20.01 -23.30 -4.20
N ASN A 75 19.48 -22.11 -3.89
CA ASN A 75 19.76 -20.90 -4.67
C ASN A 75 21.03 -20.18 -4.19
N SER A 76 21.67 -19.42 -5.09
CA SER A 76 22.81 -18.57 -4.71
C SER A 76 22.35 -17.26 -4.05
N GLU A 77 23.25 -16.59 -3.33
CA GLU A 77 22.94 -15.29 -2.69
C GLU A 77 22.71 -14.15 -3.71
N GLU A 78 23.09 -14.34 -4.97
CA GLU A 78 22.97 -13.34 -6.04
C GLU A 78 21.64 -13.47 -6.82
N GLU A 79 20.95 -14.60 -6.68
CA GLU A 79 19.77 -14.94 -7.48
C GLU A 79 18.46 -14.71 -6.72
N MET A 80 17.40 -14.40 -7.47
CA MET A 80 16.07 -14.17 -6.90
C MET A 80 15.35 -15.50 -6.65
N SER A 81 15.14 -15.86 -5.38
CA SER A 81 14.41 -17.08 -5.01
C SER A 81 12.88 -16.98 -5.21
N LYS A 82 12.33 -15.76 -5.32
CA LYS A 82 10.91 -15.52 -5.61
C LYS A 82 10.73 -14.23 -6.41
N ILE A 83 9.88 -14.28 -7.43
CA ILE A 83 9.46 -13.12 -8.22
C ILE A 83 7.92 -13.13 -8.31
N ILE A 84 7.29 -12.01 -7.93
CA ILE A 84 5.85 -11.78 -8.17
C ILE A 84 5.74 -10.72 -9.27
N LEU A 85 5.41 -11.17 -10.49
CA LEU A 85 5.39 -10.33 -11.69
C LEU A 85 4.00 -10.32 -12.33
N ALA A 86 3.48 -9.12 -12.61
CA ALA A 86 2.34 -8.92 -13.48
C ALA A 86 2.79 -8.25 -14.77
N LYS A 87 2.79 -8.98 -15.89
CA LYS A 87 3.16 -8.42 -17.21
C LYS A 87 2.21 -7.29 -17.63
N ASN A 88 0.93 -7.43 -17.29
CA ASN A 88 -0.11 -6.43 -17.50
C ASN A 88 -0.99 -6.39 -16.25
N GLY A 89 -1.52 -5.21 -15.92
CA GLY A 89 -2.41 -5.01 -14.79
C GLY A 89 -1.69 -4.77 -13.47
N ASN A 90 -2.47 -4.70 -12.39
CA ASN A 90 -1.99 -4.29 -11.07
C ASN A 90 -1.82 -5.49 -10.14
N ILE A 91 -0.84 -5.41 -9.24
CA ILE A 91 -0.72 -6.32 -8.09
C ILE A 91 -1.25 -5.60 -6.86
N LYS A 92 -2.13 -6.26 -6.10
CA LYS A 92 -2.62 -5.77 -4.82
C LYS A 92 -2.19 -6.73 -3.72
N ILE A 93 -1.47 -6.22 -2.73
CA ILE A 93 -1.14 -6.92 -1.48
C ILE A 93 -1.96 -6.24 -0.39
N GLU A 94 -2.83 -6.99 0.29
CA GLU A 94 -3.79 -6.43 1.25
C GLU A 94 -3.96 -7.37 2.45
N ALA A 95 -3.86 -6.79 3.65
CA ALA A 95 -4.22 -7.44 4.91
C ALA A 95 -5.40 -6.67 5.55
N LYS A 96 -6.64 -7.12 5.31
CA LYS A 96 -7.85 -6.35 5.68
C LYS A 96 -8.01 -6.10 7.18
N ASN A 97 -7.56 -7.05 8.00
CA ASN A 97 -7.72 -7.03 9.46
C ASN A 97 -6.39 -7.31 10.18
N GLY A 98 -5.26 -6.99 9.55
CA GLY A 98 -3.94 -7.29 10.10
C GLY A 98 -2.86 -6.44 9.47
N ASP A 99 -1.62 -6.75 9.81
CA ASP A 99 -0.46 -5.98 9.40
C ASP A 99 0.26 -6.65 8.22
N ILE A 100 0.92 -5.84 7.39
CA ILE A 100 1.91 -6.31 6.42
C ILE A 100 3.28 -5.94 6.99
N GLU A 101 4.12 -6.95 7.19
CA GLU A 101 5.46 -6.78 7.72
C GLU A 101 6.49 -7.18 6.68
N LEU A 102 7.43 -6.29 6.39
CA LEU A 102 8.52 -6.52 5.44
C LEU A 102 9.85 -6.52 6.19
N HIS A 103 10.45 -7.70 6.33
CA HIS A 103 11.75 -7.89 6.98
C HIS A 103 12.77 -8.36 5.96
N ALA A 104 13.84 -7.60 5.81
CA ALA A 104 14.99 -7.97 5.00
C ALA A 104 16.22 -7.22 5.47
N ARG A 105 17.41 -7.70 5.06
CA ARG A 105 18.66 -6.93 5.21
C ARG A 105 18.55 -5.58 4.52
N ASN A 106 17.93 -5.55 3.33
CA ASN A 106 17.67 -4.35 2.53
C ASN A 106 16.27 -4.43 1.92
N ILE A 107 15.56 -3.31 1.86
CA ILE A 107 14.29 -3.14 1.13
C ILE A 107 14.44 -1.94 0.21
N THR A 108 14.12 -2.12 -1.07
CA THR A 108 14.14 -1.06 -2.09
C THR A 108 12.75 -0.91 -2.69
N LEU A 109 12.25 0.32 -2.73
CA LEU A 109 11.02 0.68 -3.45
C LEU A 109 11.43 1.53 -4.64
N ASP A 110 11.37 0.95 -5.83
CA ASP A 110 11.76 1.59 -7.09
C ASP A 110 10.52 1.66 -8.00
N ALA A 111 10.14 2.87 -8.39
CA ALA A 111 8.96 3.13 -9.21
C ALA A 111 9.27 4.25 -10.20
N ASP A 112 8.90 4.06 -11.46
CA ASP A 112 9.16 5.03 -12.53
C ASP A 112 8.38 6.34 -12.37
N GLU A 113 7.17 6.26 -11.79
CA GLU A 113 6.27 7.41 -11.66
C GLU A 113 6.12 7.91 -10.21
N GLU A 114 5.57 7.08 -9.30
CA GLU A 114 5.22 7.52 -7.95
C GLU A 114 5.33 6.39 -6.92
N VAL A 115 5.90 6.72 -5.76
CA VAL A 115 5.71 5.97 -4.51
C VAL A 115 4.86 6.82 -3.58
N LYS A 116 3.68 6.32 -3.19
CA LYS A 116 2.74 7.02 -2.31
C LYS A 116 2.59 6.28 -0.98
N ILE A 117 2.87 6.96 0.12
CA ILE A 117 2.71 6.47 1.49
C ILE A 117 1.60 7.27 2.16
N LEU A 118 0.47 6.63 2.47
CA LEU A 118 -0.68 7.24 3.11
C LEU A 118 -0.93 6.56 4.46
N GLY A 119 -1.33 7.35 5.44
CA GLY A 119 -1.76 6.86 6.74
C GLY A 119 -1.96 8.03 7.69
N ASP A 120 -2.69 7.77 8.79
CA ASP A 120 -2.89 8.77 9.83
C ASP A 120 -1.58 9.11 10.56
N LYS A 121 -0.63 8.16 10.58
CA LYS A 121 0.68 8.29 11.20
C LYS A 121 1.73 7.57 10.35
N ILE A 122 2.85 8.24 10.12
CA ILE A 122 4.04 7.68 9.49
C ILE A 122 5.20 7.94 10.45
N PHE A 123 5.94 6.89 10.80
CA PHE A 123 7.07 6.96 11.72
C PHE A 123 8.29 6.28 11.10
N HIS A 124 9.42 6.98 11.12
CA HIS A 124 10.70 6.46 10.65
C HIS A 124 11.69 6.48 11.80
N ASN A 125 12.19 5.31 12.19
CA ASN A 125 13.27 5.17 13.16
C ASN A 125 14.50 4.64 12.47
N CYS A 126 15.49 5.49 12.26
CA CYS A 126 16.75 5.12 11.65
C CYS A 126 17.88 6.00 12.18
N THR A 127 19.12 5.50 12.10
CA THR A 127 20.32 6.27 12.48
C THR A 127 20.58 7.43 11.51
N ILE A 128 20.30 7.23 10.23
CA ILE A 128 20.52 8.21 9.16
C ILE A 128 19.31 8.18 8.22
N MET A 129 18.77 9.37 7.93
CA MET A 129 17.76 9.58 6.90
C MET A 129 18.29 10.58 5.88
N ASN A 130 18.32 10.19 4.61
CA ASN A 130 18.72 11.05 3.49
C ASN A 130 17.51 11.27 2.58
N LEU A 131 17.22 12.54 2.26
CA LEU A 131 16.17 12.94 1.34
C LEU A 131 16.82 13.73 0.20
N LYS A 132 16.86 13.14 -0.99
CA LYS A 132 17.37 13.79 -2.20
C LYS A 132 16.26 13.88 -3.22
N SER A 133 15.94 15.10 -3.65
CA SER A 133 14.89 15.39 -4.61
C SER A 133 15.19 16.69 -5.33
N THR A 134 14.69 16.85 -6.56
CA THR A 134 14.70 18.16 -7.25
C THR A 134 13.84 19.18 -6.51
N ASN A 135 12.68 18.75 -6.00
CA ASN A 135 11.79 19.57 -5.19
C ASN A 135 11.32 18.75 -3.98
N CYS A 136 11.54 19.26 -2.76
CA CYS A 136 11.01 18.68 -1.52
C CYS A 136 10.03 19.68 -0.89
N ASN A 137 8.76 19.29 -0.76
CA ASN A 137 7.71 20.13 -0.18
C ASN A 137 7.23 19.51 1.13
N VAL A 138 7.37 20.24 2.24
CA VAL A 138 6.87 19.82 3.57
C VAL A 138 5.77 20.77 4.00
N LEU A 139 4.52 20.28 4.00
CA LEU A 139 3.35 21.06 4.42
C LEU A 139 2.76 20.46 5.69
N SER A 140 2.60 21.28 6.73
CA SER A 140 1.98 20.89 8.00
C SER A 140 0.84 21.85 8.35
N ARG A 141 -0.23 21.34 8.97
CA ARG A 141 -1.42 22.16 9.33
C ARG A 141 -1.27 22.91 10.64
N GLN A 142 -0.60 22.32 11.63
CA GLN A 142 -0.46 22.90 12.98
C GLN A 142 0.98 23.28 13.26
N ASN A 143 1.89 22.31 13.16
CA ASN A 143 3.28 22.48 13.48
C ASN A 143 4.18 21.61 12.60
N LEU A 144 5.34 22.16 12.25
CA LEU A 144 6.52 21.45 11.78
C LEU A 144 7.62 21.72 12.80
N THR A 145 8.13 20.68 13.46
CA THR A 145 9.18 20.81 14.47
C THR A 145 10.43 20.12 13.97
N MET A 146 11.56 20.84 13.98
CA MET A 146 12.88 20.32 13.70
C MET A 146 13.74 20.55 14.93
N ALA A 147 14.33 19.47 15.46
CA ALA A 147 15.17 19.53 16.65
C ALA A 147 16.40 18.68 16.43
N GLY A 148 17.56 19.23 16.78
CA GLY A 148 18.84 18.57 16.77
C GLY A 148 19.81 19.42 17.59
N GLN A 149 20.95 18.83 17.97
CA GLN A 149 22.02 19.62 18.61
C GLN A 149 22.48 20.76 17.70
N PHE A 150 22.45 20.52 16.38
CA PHE A 150 22.67 21.50 15.33
C PHE A 150 21.63 21.30 14.21
N THR A 151 21.27 22.38 13.52
CA THR A 151 20.39 22.33 12.35
C THR A 151 20.92 23.33 11.32
N ASP A 152 21.55 22.81 10.27
CA ASP A 152 22.14 23.61 9.21
C ASP A 152 21.19 23.66 8.00
N VAL A 153 20.84 24.86 7.58
CA VAL A 153 20.03 25.11 6.38
C VAL A 153 20.89 25.90 5.40
N LEU A 154 21.25 25.26 4.28
CA LEU A 154 22.09 25.84 3.25
C LEU A 154 21.27 25.99 1.97
N GLY A 155 21.18 27.21 1.45
CA GLY A 155 20.56 27.50 0.16
C GLY A 155 21.58 28.10 -0.81
N ALA A 156 21.64 27.59 -2.04
CA ALA A 156 22.57 28.09 -3.05
C ALA A 156 22.24 29.51 -3.55
N ALA A 157 20.97 29.91 -3.52
CA ALA A 157 20.50 31.21 -4.00
C ALA A 157 19.92 32.09 -2.88
N SER A 158 18.97 31.57 -2.11
CA SER A 158 18.41 32.25 -0.94
C SER A 158 17.70 31.25 -0.02
N VAL A 159 17.61 31.59 1.26
CA VAL A 159 16.72 30.95 2.24
C VAL A 159 15.71 32.02 2.65
N ASN A 160 14.45 31.86 2.26
CA ASN A 160 13.38 32.79 2.61
C ASN A 160 12.54 32.17 3.72
N LEU A 161 12.45 32.86 4.86
CA LEU A 161 11.60 32.47 5.99
C LEU A 161 10.58 33.59 6.23
N ASP A 162 9.35 33.35 5.79
CA ASP A 162 8.24 34.28 6.02
C ASP A 162 7.40 33.79 7.20
N THR A 163 7.39 34.55 8.29
CA THR A 163 6.51 34.29 9.43
C THR A 163 5.18 35.02 9.23
N MET A 164 4.04 34.32 9.39
CA MET A 164 2.70 34.94 9.32
C MET A 164 2.40 35.99 10.42
N ASP A 165 3.33 36.34 11.32
CA ASP A 165 3.17 37.41 12.33
C ASP A 165 2.85 38.79 11.71
N THR A 166 3.16 39.01 10.43
CA THR A 166 2.85 40.25 9.73
C THR A 166 1.33 40.50 9.59
N ALA A 167 0.50 39.47 9.44
CA ALA A 167 -0.95 39.64 9.27
C ALA A 167 -1.70 39.96 10.59
N PRO A 168 -1.41 39.30 11.74
CA PRO A 168 -1.90 39.72 13.05
C PRO A 168 -1.42 41.12 13.45
N ARG A 169 -0.16 41.49 13.19
CA ARG A 169 0.34 42.86 13.45
C ARG A 169 -0.40 43.92 12.63
N ALA A 170 -0.70 43.65 11.36
CA ALA A 170 -1.48 44.55 10.52
C ALA A 170 -2.91 44.74 11.05
N ARG A 171 -3.56 43.66 11.54
CA ARG A 171 -4.89 43.74 12.17
C ARG A 171 -4.86 44.48 13.52
N TYR A 172 -3.82 44.25 14.33
CA TYR A 172 -3.65 44.91 15.62
C TYR A 172 -3.39 46.42 15.44
N ALA A 173 -2.50 46.81 14.53
CA ALA A 173 -2.26 48.21 14.17
C ALA A 173 -3.53 48.88 13.62
N GLY A 174 -4.29 48.20 12.76
CA GLY A 174 -5.59 48.67 12.27
C GLY A 174 -6.58 48.93 13.42
N SER A 175 -6.67 48.01 14.39
CA SER A 175 -7.58 48.17 15.54
C SER A 175 -7.21 49.35 16.45
N ILE A 176 -5.90 49.58 16.67
CA ILE A 176 -5.42 50.75 17.44
C ILE A 176 -5.75 52.04 16.69
N MET A 177 -5.51 52.09 15.38
CA MET A 177 -5.78 53.27 14.57
C MET A 177 -7.27 53.62 14.53
N THR A 178 -8.14 52.61 14.48
CA THR A 178 -9.60 52.82 14.57
C THR A 178 -10.01 53.39 15.93
N VAL A 179 -9.45 52.86 17.02
CA VAL A 179 -9.75 53.37 18.38
C VAL A 179 -9.23 54.81 18.55
N LEU A 180 -8.03 55.12 18.06
CA LEU A 180 -7.47 56.47 18.09
C LEU A 180 -8.31 57.45 17.28
N ASN A 181 -8.70 57.09 16.05
CA ASN A 181 -9.56 57.94 15.22
C ASN A 181 -10.92 58.22 15.88
N ASN A 182 -11.53 57.20 16.49
CA ASN A 182 -12.82 57.37 17.16
C ASN A 182 -12.71 58.25 18.41
N LYS A 183 -11.62 58.14 19.18
CA LYS A 183 -11.37 59.01 20.35
C LYS A 183 -11.05 60.45 19.95
N ILE A 184 -10.28 60.64 18.88
CA ILE A 184 -9.99 61.98 18.35
C ILE A 184 -11.29 62.62 17.85
N LYS A 185 -12.12 61.85 17.13
CA LYS A 185 -13.42 62.32 16.65
C LYS A 185 -14.34 62.71 17.80
N SER A 186 -14.49 61.86 18.82
CA SER A 186 -15.33 62.18 19.99
C SER A 186 -14.82 63.41 20.75
N PHE A 187 -13.50 63.57 20.87
CA PHE A 187 -12.90 64.75 21.50
C PHE A 187 -13.25 66.06 20.77
N PHE A 188 -13.28 66.05 19.44
CA PHE A 188 -13.68 67.22 18.66
C PHE A 188 -15.20 67.44 18.63
N GLU A 189 -16.01 66.38 18.73
CA GLU A 189 -17.46 66.47 18.85
C GLU A 189 -17.90 67.03 20.22
N ASP A 190 -17.19 66.68 21.31
CA ASP A 190 -17.47 67.20 22.67
C ASP A 190 -17.04 68.68 22.87
N MET A 191 -16.27 69.24 21.93
CA MET A 191 -15.83 70.65 21.96
C MET A 191 -16.67 71.58 21.07
N ALA A 192 -17.64 71.05 20.33
CA ALA A 192 -18.59 71.80 19.48
C ALA A 192 -19.92 72.02 20.21
#